data_AF-A0A1Q5T6S1-F1
#
_entry.id   AF-A0A1Q5T6S1-F1
#
_cell.length_a   1.000
_cell.length_b   1.000
_cell.length_c   1.000
_cell.angle_alpha   90.00
_cell.angle_beta   90.00
_cell.angle_gamma   90.00
#
_symmetry.space_group_name_H-M   'P 1'
#
loop_
_entity.id
_entity.type
_entity.pdbx_description
1 polymer ?
#
loop_
_entity_poly.entity_id
_entity_poly.type
_entity_poly.pdbx_seq_one_letter_code
_entity_poly.pdbx_strand_id
1 'polypeptide(L)'
;MNIPGSGGMFFHQVSAILELQKIFSVNEDTDLSASEYFVVCLYRVLLRDFNDIPDTGEAEWIRFGFCYCTTRSQRELLAHHYIQLASHASLNQIAEAWKSDELLELMATKDIDTSSLLSHGIYPRRPSPETIGIYRLMSEVTHILNGCAICPCNSFSCQFHSKEEPSLCLESEIDYGFHETNTWERWQLLNFYSSLFKNPKFHPRELQKARRDPDTKVFEAYIESLVPGFRRALINEHLTDAMFPKFARMEFKGEHPFCNCAIHSMVVSEGTNLGPIGYFRQMRDERNREQT
;
A
#
# COMPACT_ATOMS: atom_id res chain seq x y z
N MET A 1 -32.90 9.79 -11.55
CA MET A 1 -31.47 9.47 -11.40
C MET A 1 -31.37 7.96 -11.55
N ASN A 2 -31.02 7.48 -12.74
CA ASN A 2 -30.96 6.05 -13.03
C ASN A 2 -29.72 5.47 -12.36
N ILE A 3 -29.93 4.53 -11.43
CA ILE A 3 -28.86 3.70 -10.87
C ILE A 3 -28.35 2.83 -12.04
N PRO A 4 -27.06 2.90 -12.40
CA PRO A 4 -26.50 2.02 -13.42
C PRO A 4 -26.72 0.56 -13.00
N GLY A 5 -27.28 -0.24 -13.90
CA GLY A 5 -27.53 -1.66 -13.65
C GLY A 5 -26.26 -2.38 -13.21
N SER A 6 -26.43 -3.33 -12.29
CA SER A 6 -25.40 -4.18 -11.70
C SER A 6 -24.47 -4.89 -12.70
N GLY A 7 -24.84 -4.99 -13.98
CA GLY A 7 -24.02 -5.57 -15.04
C GLY A 7 -22.92 -4.67 -15.61
N GLY A 8 -22.93 -3.35 -15.31
CA GLY A 8 -21.97 -2.40 -15.89
C GLY A 8 -20.72 -2.14 -15.05
N MET A 9 -20.71 -2.52 -13.76
CA MET A 9 -19.69 -2.00 -12.82
C MET A 9 -18.38 -2.80 -12.77
N PHE A 10 -18.26 -3.94 -13.48
CA PHE A 10 -17.05 -4.79 -13.40
C PHE A 10 -16.44 -5.17 -14.74
N PHE A 11 -16.95 -4.68 -15.87
CA PHE A 11 -16.48 -5.13 -17.20
C PHE A 11 -14.97 -4.93 -17.41
N HIS A 12 -14.43 -3.79 -16.95
CA HIS A 12 -13.00 -3.49 -17.00
C HIS A 12 -12.16 -4.47 -16.15
N GLN A 13 -12.67 -4.90 -14.99
CA GLN A 13 -12.02 -5.90 -14.14
C GLN A 13 -12.09 -7.29 -14.76
N VAL A 14 -13.23 -7.66 -15.37
CA VAL A 14 -13.35 -8.89 -16.16
C VAL A 14 -12.32 -8.89 -17.29
N SER A 15 -12.21 -7.79 -18.04
CA SER A 15 -11.27 -7.64 -19.14
C SER A 15 -9.83 -7.84 -18.68
N ALA A 16 -9.42 -7.15 -17.61
CA ALA A 16 -8.10 -7.29 -17.01
C ALA A 16 -7.79 -8.72 -16.59
N ILE A 17 -8.78 -9.41 -16.01
CA ILE A 17 -8.65 -10.80 -15.59
C ILE A 17 -8.52 -11.75 -16.78
N LEU A 18 -9.35 -11.59 -17.81
CA LEU A 18 -9.25 -12.40 -19.03
C LEU A 18 -7.90 -12.20 -19.72
N GLU A 19 -7.37 -10.98 -19.71
CA GLU A 19 -6.05 -10.71 -20.27
C GLU A 19 -4.94 -11.34 -19.43
N LEU A 20 -5.04 -11.27 -18.10
CA LEU A 20 -4.15 -11.97 -17.18
C LEU A 20 -4.13 -13.48 -17.43
N GLN A 21 -5.31 -14.09 -17.62
CA GLN A 21 -5.43 -15.52 -17.94
C GLN A 21 -4.70 -15.86 -19.23
N LYS A 22 -4.78 -15.01 -20.26
CA LYS A 22 -4.04 -15.24 -21.53
C LYS A 22 -2.54 -15.11 -21.34
N ILE A 23 -2.10 -14.03 -20.68
CA ILE A 23 -0.68 -13.72 -20.48
C ILE A 23 0.03 -14.83 -19.70
N PHE A 24 -0.57 -15.28 -18.59
CA PHE A 24 0.06 -16.26 -17.70
C PHE A 24 -0.48 -17.69 -17.83
N SER A 25 -1.44 -17.93 -18.73
CA SER A 25 -2.13 -19.22 -18.86
C SER A 25 -2.73 -19.74 -17.53
N VAL A 26 -3.18 -18.82 -16.67
CA VAL A 26 -3.80 -19.13 -15.37
C VAL A 26 -5.31 -19.30 -15.53
N ASN A 27 -5.89 -20.26 -14.84
CA ASN A 27 -7.33 -20.49 -14.76
C ASN A 27 -7.77 -20.75 -13.30
N GLU A 28 -9.05 -21.05 -13.10
CA GLU A 28 -9.64 -21.23 -11.76
C GLU A 28 -9.09 -22.42 -10.99
N ASP A 29 -8.63 -23.45 -11.71
CA ASP A 29 -8.09 -24.70 -11.16
C ASP A 29 -6.56 -24.65 -11.03
N THR A 30 -5.94 -23.52 -11.37
CA THR A 30 -4.50 -23.34 -11.26
C THR A 30 -4.14 -23.14 -9.78
N ASP A 31 -3.39 -24.08 -9.23
CA ASP A 31 -2.84 -23.96 -7.89
C ASP A 31 -1.68 -22.95 -7.92
N LEU A 32 -1.89 -21.80 -7.28
CA LEU A 32 -0.91 -20.71 -7.23
C LEU A 32 -0.16 -20.79 -5.90
N SER A 33 1.17 -20.75 -5.96
CA SER A 33 1.95 -20.46 -4.77
C SER A 33 1.62 -19.05 -4.23
N ALA A 34 1.97 -18.80 -2.97
CA ALA A 34 1.73 -17.49 -2.35
C ALA A 34 2.40 -16.34 -3.13
N SER A 35 3.60 -16.55 -3.67
CA SER A 35 4.30 -15.55 -4.47
C SER A 35 3.62 -15.30 -5.82
N GLU A 36 3.20 -16.36 -6.50
CA GLU A 36 2.47 -16.24 -7.77
C GLU A 36 1.13 -15.54 -7.57
N TYR A 37 0.43 -15.81 -6.46
CA TYR A 37 -0.77 -15.09 -6.08
C TYR A 37 -0.54 -13.58 -5.97
N PHE A 38 0.54 -13.15 -5.31
CA PHE A 38 0.85 -11.72 -5.20
C PHE A 38 1.19 -11.07 -6.54
N VAL A 39 1.91 -11.78 -7.41
CA VAL A 39 2.18 -11.30 -8.76
C VAL A 39 0.89 -11.18 -9.58
N VAL A 40 0.00 -12.17 -9.51
CA VAL A 40 -1.32 -12.10 -10.14
C VAL A 40 -2.11 -10.89 -9.64
N CYS A 41 -2.09 -10.60 -8.34
CA CYS A 41 -2.75 -9.41 -7.78
C CYS A 41 -2.20 -8.11 -8.38
N LEU A 42 -0.88 -7.99 -8.56
CA LEU A 42 -0.29 -6.84 -9.27
C LEU A 42 -0.83 -6.71 -10.68
N TYR A 43 -0.73 -7.76 -11.50
CA TYR A 43 -1.15 -7.68 -12.91
C TYR A 43 -2.66 -7.49 -13.07
N ARG A 44 -3.47 -7.89 -12.09
CA ARG A 44 -4.90 -7.55 -12.05
C ARG A 44 -5.15 -6.06 -11.91
N VAL A 45 -4.23 -5.31 -11.30
CA VAL A 45 -4.26 -3.85 -11.28
C VAL A 45 -3.74 -3.32 -12.62
N LEU A 46 -2.56 -3.74 -13.04
CA LEU A 46 -1.86 -3.20 -14.21
C LEU A 46 -2.59 -3.38 -15.55
N LEU A 47 -3.47 -4.37 -15.65
CA LEU A 47 -4.20 -4.69 -16.89
C LEU A 47 -5.61 -4.08 -16.95
N ARG A 48 -5.97 -3.19 -16.01
CA ARG A 48 -7.25 -2.47 -16.05
C ARG A 48 -7.22 -1.36 -17.08
N ASP A 49 -8.40 -0.96 -17.58
CA ASP A 49 -8.52 0.18 -18.51
C ASP A 49 -8.36 1.54 -17.81
N PHE A 50 -8.58 1.59 -16.49
CA PHE A 50 -8.41 2.75 -15.62
C PHE A 50 -8.09 2.28 -14.20
N ASN A 51 -7.57 3.16 -13.35
CA ASN A 51 -7.04 2.79 -12.03
C ASN A 51 -6.07 1.60 -12.14
N ASP A 52 -5.21 1.66 -13.16
CA ASP A 52 -4.31 0.62 -13.66
C ASP A 52 -2.92 0.69 -13.02
N ILE A 53 -2.77 1.48 -11.97
CA ILE A 53 -1.50 1.72 -11.30
C ILE A 53 -1.74 1.64 -9.80
N PRO A 54 -0.99 0.80 -9.06
CA PRO A 54 -1.10 0.69 -7.62
C PRO A 54 -1.00 2.02 -6.90
N ASP A 55 -1.98 2.31 -6.04
CA ASP A 55 -2.01 3.50 -5.18
C ASP A 55 -1.75 3.19 -3.70
N THR A 56 -1.69 4.23 -2.87
CA THR A 56 -1.40 4.11 -1.43
C THR A 56 -2.37 3.20 -0.66
N GLY A 57 -3.52 2.87 -1.25
CA GLY A 57 -4.53 1.97 -0.69
C GLY A 57 -4.43 0.51 -1.11
N GLU A 58 -3.57 0.21 -2.06
CA GLU A 58 -3.37 -1.13 -2.58
C GLU A 58 -2.07 -1.74 -2.01
N ALA A 59 -2.13 -3.01 -1.61
CA ALA A 59 -0.95 -3.69 -1.05
C ALA A 59 0.22 -3.75 -2.04
N GLU A 60 -0.13 -3.81 -3.31
CA GLU A 60 0.76 -3.84 -4.47
C GLU A 60 1.68 -2.61 -4.49
N TRP A 61 1.20 -1.46 -3.99
CA TRP A 61 1.98 -0.22 -3.97
C TRP A 61 3.26 -0.34 -3.13
N ILE A 62 3.17 -1.02 -1.99
CA ILE A 62 4.33 -1.32 -1.14
C ILE A 62 5.08 -2.55 -1.66
N ARG A 63 4.38 -3.64 -1.99
CA ARG A 63 5.00 -4.94 -2.32
C ARG A 63 5.86 -4.90 -3.58
N PHE A 64 5.50 -4.06 -4.55
CA PHE A 64 6.15 -3.97 -5.85
C PHE A 64 6.84 -2.62 -6.08
N GLY A 65 7.03 -1.82 -5.01
CA GLY A 65 7.91 -0.65 -5.08
C GLY A 65 7.33 0.60 -5.73
N PHE A 66 6.03 0.64 -6.06
CA PHE A 66 5.38 1.89 -6.50
C PHE A 66 5.44 2.99 -5.42
N CYS A 67 5.65 2.61 -4.16
CA CYS A 67 5.90 3.54 -3.07
C CYS A 67 7.18 4.38 -3.21
N TYR A 68 8.15 3.97 -4.03
CA TYR A 68 9.31 4.79 -4.34
C TYR A 68 9.01 5.90 -5.36
N CYS A 69 7.90 5.80 -6.09
CA CYS A 69 7.51 6.77 -7.10
C CYS A 69 6.90 8.01 -6.44
N THR A 70 7.42 9.18 -6.79
CA THR A 70 6.96 10.49 -6.30
C THR A 70 6.02 11.20 -7.28
N THR A 71 6.01 10.78 -8.54
CA THR A 71 5.18 11.37 -9.59
C THR A 71 4.36 10.31 -10.31
N ARG A 72 3.29 10.75 -10.99
CA ARG A 72 2.48 9.86 -11.84
C ARG A 72 3.32 9.23 -12.95
N SER A 73 4.16 10.01 -13.63
CA SER A 73 5.02 9.51 -14.71
C SER A 73 6.03 8.45 -14.23
N GLN A 74 6.53 8.56 -13.00
CA GLN A 74 7.38 7.51 -12.42
C GLN A 74 6.62 6.21 -12.17
N ARG A 75 5.35 6.31 -11.73
CA ARG A 75 4.50 5.12 -11.56
C ARG A 75 4.13 4.49 -12.90
N GLU A 76 3.81 5.29 -13.90
CA GLU A 76 3.55 4.84 -15.27
C GLU A 76 4.77 4.13 -15.86
N LEU A 77 5.98 4.67 -15.63
CA LEU A 77 7.23 4.04 -16.03
C LEU A 77 7.42 2.67 -15.38
N LEU A 78 7.21 2.55 -14.05
CA LEU A 78 7.32 1.28 -13.34
C LEU A 78 6.26 0.27 -13.79
N ALA A 79 5.00 0.71 -13.96
CA ALA A 79 3.92 -0.11 -14.49
C ALA A 79 4.28 -0.66 -15.89
N HIS A 80 4.83 0.19 -16.76
CA HIS A 80 5.25 -0.21 -18.09
C HIS A 80 6.32 -1.31 -18.06
N HIS A 81 7.31 -1.22 -17.15
CA HIS A 81 8.34 -2.25 -17.01
C HIS A 81 7.76 -3.60 -16.56
N TYR A 82 6.79 -3.59 -15.63
CA TYR A 82 6.09 -4.81 -15.26
C TYR A 82 5.29 -5.38 -16.43
N ILE A 83 4.51 -4.57 -17.15
CA ILE A 83 3.75 -5.04 -18.32
C ILE A 83 4.67 -5.63 -19.40
N GLN A 84 5.82 -4.99 -19.67
CA GLN A 84 6.83 -5.55 -20.55
C GLN A 84 7.38 -6.88 -20.03
N LEU A 85 7.67 -6.98 -18.72
CA LEU A 85 8.18 -8.20 -18.11
C LEU A 85 7.23 -9.39 -18.28
N ALA A 86 5.92 -9.18 -18.14
CA ALA A 86 4.91 -10.20 -18.39
C ALA A 86 4.92 -10.77 -19.82
N SER A 87 5.41 -10.01 -20.80
CA SER A 87 5.54 -10.48 -22.18
C SER A 87 6.79 -11.33 -22.41
N HIS A 88 7.75 -11.33 -21.47
CA HIS A 88 9.07 -11.95 -21.63
C HIS A 88 9.40 -13.01 -20.55
N ALA A 89 8.64 -13.07 -19.46
CA ALA A 89 8.85 -13.97 -18.35
C ALA A 89 7.55 -14.68 -17.93
N SER A 90 7.66 -15.93 -17.52
CA SER A 90 6.51 -16.67 -16.98
C SER A 90 6.12 -16.14 -15.59
N LEU A 91 4.88 -16.42 -15.18
CA LEU A 91 4.39 -16.07 -13.83
C LEU A 91 5.34 -16.56 -12.74
N ASN A 92 5.79 -17.81 -12.84
CA ASN A 92 6.69 -18.42 -11.88
C ASN A 92 8.06 -17.72 -11.82
N GLN A 93 8.63 -17.35 -12.98
CA GLN A 93 9.89 -16.60 -13.04
C GLN A 93 9.77 -15.24 -12.33
N ILE A 94 8.67 -14.52 -12.57
CA ILE A 94 8.41 -13.23 -11.94
C ILE A 94 8.19 -13.40 -10.43
N ALA A 95 7.46 -14.44 -10.02
CA ALA A 95 7.15 -14.73 -8.62
C ALA A 95 8.39 -15.10 -7.80
N GLU A 96 9.28 -15.93 -8.34
CA GLU A 96 10.53 -16.28 -7.67
C GLU A 96 11.49 -15.08 -7.63
N ALA A 97 11.60 -14.30 -8.71
CA ALA A 97 12.41 -13.08 -8.71
C ALA A 97 11.86 -12.05 -7.70
N TRP A 98 10.53 -11.88 -7.59
CA TRP A 98 9.92 -11.00 -6.59
C TRP A 98 10.22 -11.45 -5.17
N LYS A 99 10.10 -12.76 -4.91
CA LYS A 99 10.33 -13.36 -3.59
C LYS A 99 11.79 -13.24 -3.16
N SER A 100 12.73 -13.38 -4.09
CA SER A 100 14.18 -13.34 -3.85
C SER A 100 14.80 -11.96 -4.01
N ASP A 101 13.99 -10.93 -4.28
CA ASP A 101 14.45 -9.55 -4.51
C ASP A 101 15.33 -9.35 -5.75
N GLU A 102 15.09 -10.16 -6.80
CA GLU A 102 15.87 -10.23 -8.04
C GLU A 102 15.10 -9.73 -9.28
N LEU A 103 14.07 -8.90 -9.09
CA LEU A 103 13.22 -8.43 -10.21
C LEU A 103 13.99 -7.56 -11.22
N LEU A 104 14.99 -6.79 -10.75
CA LEU A 104 15.82 -5.97 -11.64
C LEU A 104 16.73 -6.83 -12.51
N GLU A 105 17.32 -7.86 -11.91
CA GLU A 105 18.14 -8.87 -12.57
C GLU A 105 17.31 -9.62 -13.60
N LEU A 106 16.09 -10.05 -13.23
CA LEU A 106 15.17 -10.67 -14.18
C LEU A 106 14.85 -9.73 -15.35
N MET A 107 14.50 -8.47 -15.09
CA MET A 107 14.28 -7.47 -16.16
C MET A 107 15.49 -7.33 -17.08
N ALA A 108 16.69 -7.24 -16.52
CA ALA A 108 17.93 -7.17 -17.29
C ALA A 108 18.17 -8.43 -18.15
N THR A 109 17.90 -9.63 -17.63
CA THR A 109 18.01 -10.89 -18.41
C THR A 109 16.98 -11.00 -19.54
N LYS A 110 15.93 -10.16 -19.51
CA LYS A 110 14.88 -10.05 -20.53
C LYS A 110 15.06 -8.83 -21.43
N ASP A 111 16.25 -8.22 -21.41
CA ASP A 111 16.61 -7.03 -22.19
C ASP A 111 15.68 -5.81 -21.95
N ILE A 112 15.11 -5.71 -20.73
CA ILE A 112 14.31 -4.56 -20.29
C ILE A 112 15.23 -3.56 -19.61
N ASP A 113 15.36 -2.36 -20.16
CA ASP A 113 16.25 -1.31 -19.64
C ASP A 113 15.72 -0.66 -18.36
N THR A 114 16.33 -1.00 -17.22
CA THR A 114 15.96 -0.47 -15.89
C THR A 114 16.76 0.76 -15.48
N SER A 115 17.66 1.28 -16.33
CA SER A 115 18.54 2.41 -15.99
C SER A 115 17.75 3.64 -15.54
N SER A 116 16.63 3.91 -16.21
CA SER A 116 15.71 5.01 -15.89
C SER A 116 15.02 4.83 -14.53
N LEU A 117 14.67 3.60 -14.12
CA LEU A 117 14.11 3.35 -12.79
C LEU A 117 15.17 3.64 -11.71
N LEU A 118 16.36 3.11 -11.90
CA LEU A 118 17.48 3.24 -10.96
C LEU A 118 17.95 4.68 -10.81
N SER A 119 18.00 5.46 -11.90
CA SER A 119 18.38 6.88 -11.85
C SER A 119 17.38 7.71 -11.03
N HIS A 120 16.13 7.28 -10.94
CA HIS A 120 15.11 7.90 -10.09
C HIS A 120 15.02 7.28 -8.69
N GLY A 121 15.86 6.29 -8.37
CA GLY A 121 15.84 5.58 -7.10
C GLY A 121 14.57 4.76 -6.88
N ILE A 122 13.97 4.26 -7.97
CA ILE A 122 12.80 3.37 -7.98
C ILE A 122 13.31 1.93 -8.05
N TYR A 123 12.87 1.10 -7.12
CA TYR A 123 13.24 -0.31 -7.07
C TYR A 123 11.96 -1.16 -7.12
N PRO A 124 11.84 -2.14 -8.04
CA PRO A 124 10.65 -2.99 -8.19
C PRO A 124 10.56 -4.04 -7.07
N ARG A 125 10.66 -3.60 -5.81
CA ARG A 125 10.73 -4.45 -4.62
C ARG A 125 10.06 -3.81 -3.43
N ARG A 126 9.82 -4.63 -2.42
CA ARG A 126 9.39 -4.17 -1.11
C ARG A 126 10.46 -3.28 -0.45
N PRO A 127 10.08 -2.18 0.24
CA PRO A 127 10.96 -1.46 1.16
C PRO A 127 11.58 -2.36 2.22
N SER A 128 12.83 -2.04 2.56
CA SER A 128 13.56 -2.70 3.64
C SER A 128 12.89 -2.45 4.98
N PRO A 129 13.14 -3.28 6.02
CA PRO A 129 12.59 -3.07 7.36
C PRO A 129 12.86 -1.67 7.94
N GLU A 130 13.98 -1.04 7.56
CA GLU A 130 14.36 0.30 8.03
C GLU A 130 13.52 1.41 7.38
N THR A 131 13.02 1.17 6.16
CA THR A 131 12.33 2.17 5.33
C THR A 131 10.84 1.94 5.20
N ILE A 132 10.34 0.75 5.53
CA ILE A 132 8.93 0.38 5.32
C ILE A 132 7.96 1.13 6.24
N GLY A 133 8.40 1.55 7.42
CA GLY A 133 7.54 2.19 8.43
C GLY A 133 6.74 3.37 7.89
N ILE A 134 7.39 4.29 7.17
CA ILE A 134 6.70 5.47 6.62
C ILE A 134 5.70 5.11 5.52
N TYR A 135 6.05 4.17 4.63
CA TYR A 135 5.12 3.76 3.57
C TYR A 135 3.92 3.01 4.15
N ARG A 136 4.13 2.23 5.22
CA ARG A 136 3.05 1.63 5.98
C ARG A 136 2.17 2.70 6.62
N LEU A 137 2.74 3.70 7.30
CA LEU A 137 1.97 4.80 7.87
C LEU A 137 1.13 5.52 6.80
N MET A 138 1.70 5.78 5.62
CA MET A 138 0.97 6.38 4.51
C MET A 138 -0.23 5.53 4.06
N SER A 139 -0.02 4.22 3.95
CA SER A 139 -1.10 3.26 3.66
C SER A 139 -2.16 3.27 4.76
N GLU A 140 -1.76 3.18 6.03
CA GLU A 140 -2.68 3.12 7.17
C GLU A 140 -3.50 4.41 7.34
N VAL A 141 -2.87 5.59 7.21
CA VAL A 141 -3.57 6.89 7.27
C VAL A 141 -4.59 6.99 6.13
N THR A 142 -4.20 6.60 4.91
CA THR A 142 -5.12 6.55 3.77
C THR A 142 -6.26 5.58 4.04
N HIS A 143 -5.94 4.42 4.61
CA HIS A 143 -6.88 3.36 4.91
C HIS A 143 -7.95 3.78 5.91
N ILE A 144 -7.53 4.40 7.01
CA ILE A 144 -8.44 4.82 8.08
C ILE A 144 -9.34 5.97 7.59
N LEU A 145 -8.76 6.97 6.91
CA LEU A 145 -9.52 8.13 6.44
C LEU A 145 -10.51 7.82 5.32
N ASN A 146 -10.23 6.81 4.49
CA ASN A 146 -11.15 6.37 3.44
C ASN A 146 -12.30 5.49 3.97
N GLY A 147 -12.27 5.08 5.25
CA GLY A 147 -13.38 4.38 5.89
C GLY A 147 -13.66 3.00 5.30
N CYS A 148 -12.79 2.02 5.56
CA CYS A 148 -13.06 0.64 5.17
C CYS A 148 -13.78 -0.12 6.30
N ALA A 149 -15.12 -0.15 6.27
CA ALA A 149 -15.94 -0.79 7.31
C ALA A 149 -15.75 -2.32 7.41
N ILE A 150 -15.35 -2.98 6.32
CA ILE A 150 -15.24 -4.45 6.20
C ILE A 150 -13.76 -4.88 6.22
N CYS A 151 -12.87 -4.01 6.64
CA CYS A 151 -11.45 -4.29 6.64
C CYS A 151 -11.07 -5.36 7.70
N PRO A 152 -10.31 -6.40 7.34
CA PRO A 152 -9.74 -7.36 8.30
C PRO A 152 -8.88 -6.72 9.39
N CYS A 153 -8.31 -5.53 9.19
CA CYS A 153 -7.60 -4.78 10.24
C CYS A 153 -8.50 -4.40 11.43
N ASN A 154 -9.83 -4.34 11.26
CA ASN A 154 -10.77 -4.18 12.37
C ASN A 154 -10.91 -5.47 13.21
N SER A 155 -10.23 -6.56 12.81
CA SER A 155 -10.17 -7.78 13.62
C SER A 155 -9.26 -7.58 14.81
N PHE A 156 -9.83 -7.72 16.01
CA PHE A 156 -9.15 -7.67 17.32
C PHE A 156 -8.06 -8.75 17.55
N SER A 157 -7.72 -9.56 16.54
CA SER A 157 -6.83 -10.72 16.65
C SER A 157 -5.37 -10.44 16.30
N CYS A 158 -5.04 -9.25 15.78
CA CYS A 158 -3.65 -8.89 15.49
C CYS A 158 -2.91 -8.44 16.76
N GLN A 159 -1.87 -9.19 17.17
CA GLN A 159 -1.02 -8.82 18.31
C GLN A 159 -0.17 -7.54 18.09
N PHE A 160 -0.13 -7.04 16.86
CA PHE A 160 0.62 -5.84 16.46
C PHE A 160 -0.27 -4.59 16.35
N HIS A 161 -1.49 -4.66 16.89
CA HIS A 161 -2.51 -3.62 16.89
C HIS A 161 -3.00 -3.35 18.32
N SER A 162 -3.42 -2.12 18.60
CA SER A 162 -4.13 -1.78 19.84
C SER A 162 -5.54 -2.39 19.82
N LYS A 163 -6.10 -2.70 21.00
CA LYS A 163 -7.42 -3.33 21.14
C LYS A 163 -8.60 -2.42 20.84
N GLU A 164 -8.36 -1.11 20.70
CA GLU A 164 -9.39 -0.07 20.63
C GLU A 164 -9.01 0.87 19.47
N GLU A 165 -10.02 1.25 18.66
CA GLU A 165 -9.95 2.12 17.46
C GLU A 165 -9.35 1.48 16.18
N PRO A 166 -9.63 2.03 14.95
CA PRO A 166 -9.07 1.48 13.71
C PRO A 166 -7.55 1.41 13.82
N SER A 167 -7.05 0.18 13.88
CA SER A 167 -5.74 -0.10 14.45
C SER A 167 -4.63 0.25 13.47
N LEU A 168 -3.76 1.18 13.87
CA LEU A 168 -2.45 1.34 13.24
C LEU A 168 -1.55 0.22 13.77
N CYS A 169 -0.52 -0.14 13.01
CA CYS A 169 0.53 -1.01 13.55
C CYS A 169 1.24 -0.35 14.74
N LEU A 170 1.77 -1.15 15.67
CA LEU A 170 2.51 -0.66 16.83
C LEU A 170 3.64 0.33 16.48
N GLU A 171 4.30 0.15 15.34
CA GLU A 171 5.32 1.10 14.86
C GLU A 171 4.68 2.47 14.58
N SER A 172 3.58 2.50 13.82
CA SER A 172 2.83 3.72 13.54
C SER A 172 2.24 4.36 14.80
N GLU A 173 1.68 3.55 15.70
CA GLU A 173 1.14 4.03 16.98
C GLU A 173 2.20 4.84 17.74
N ILE A 174 3.38 4.26 17.90
CA ILE A 174 4.38 4.80 18.82
C ILE A 174 5.30 5.82 18.14
N ASP A 175 5.90 5.48 16.99
CA ASP A 175 6.91 6.32 16.37
C ASP A 175 6.31 7.62 15.82
N TYR A 176 5.02 7.61 15.45
CA TYR A 176 4.35 8.73 14.80
C TYR A 176 3.37 9.47 15.70
N GLY A 177 3.38 9.18 17.01
CA GLY A 177 2.74 10.01 18.04
C GLY A 177 1.25 9.75 18.25
N PHE A 178 0.74 8.61 17.79
CA PHE A 178 -0.65 8.18 18.02
C PHE A 178 -0.85 7.46 19.35
N HIS A 179 0.23 6.99 19.98
CA HIS A 179 0.20 6.33 21.28
C HIS A 179 -0.31 7.28 22.37
N GLU A 180 -1.18 6.77 23.25
CA GLU A 180 -1.87 7.53 24.32
C GLU A 180 -2.74 8.69 23.81
N THR A 181 -3.08 8.74 22.53
CA THR A 181 -4.00 9.76 22.01
C THR A 181 -5.45 9.39 22.30
N ASN A 182 -6.29 10.39 22.60
CA ASN A 182 -7.74 10.21 22.60
C ASN A 182 -8.31 10.24 21.17
N THR A 183 -9.58 9.88 21.00
CA THR A 183 -10.23 9.79 19.67
C THR A 183 -10.12 11.08 18.84
N TRP A 184 -10.27 12.25 19.47
CA TRP A 184 -10.18 13.54 18.76
C TRP A 184 -8.74 13.83 18.32
N GLU A 185 -7.78 13.62 19.22
CA GLU A 185 -6.35 13.76 18.98
C GLU A 185 -5.89 12.84 17.84
N ARG A 186 -6.29 11.58 17.88
CA ARG A 186 -6.00 10.61 16.83
C ARG A 186 -6.54 11.09 15.48
N TRP A 187 -7.79 11.56 15.44
CA TRP A 187 -8.38 12.10 14.21
C TRP A 187 -7.61 13.33 13.69
N GLN A 188 -7.16 14.22 14.57
CA GLN A 188 -6.32 15.36 14.19
C GLN A 188 -4.98 14.89 13.59
N LEU A 189 -4.31 13.92 14.20
CA LEU A 189 -3.06 13.37 13.65
C LEU A 189 -3.24 12.70 12.29
N LEU A 190 -4.32 11.92 12.10
CA LEU A 190 -4.62 11.31 10.81
C LEU A 190 -4.75 12.39 9.70
N ASN A 191 -5.50 13.45 9.97
CA ASN A 191 -5.66 14.57 9.03
C ASN A 191 -4.36 15.34 8.81
N PHE A 192 -3.57 15.53 9.86
CA PHE A 192 -2.26 16.16 9.79
C PHE A 192 -1.32 15.37 8.88
N TYR A 193 -1.16 14.06 9.11
CA TYR A 193 -0.31 13.21 8.27
C TYR A 193 -0.84 13.13 6.83
N SER A 194 -2.14 13.01 6.63
CA SER A 194 -2.76 13.06 5.29
C SER A 194 -2.42 14.34 4.52
N SER A 195 -2.37 15.48 5.24
CA SER A 195 -1.98 16.77 4.66
C SER A 195 -0.46 16.85 4.43
N LEU A 196 0.34 16.33 5.38
CA LEU A 196 1.80 16.28 5.30
C LEU A 196 2.25 15.49 4.06
N PHE A 197 1.62 14.34 3.79
CA PHE A 197 1.95 13.48 2.65
C PHE A 197 1.66 14.12 1.29
N LYS A 198 0.76 15.11 1.25
CA LYS A 198 0.44 15.88 0.03
C LYS A 198 1.38 17.06 -0.18
N ASN A 199 2.26 17.37 0.78
CA ASN A 199 3.21 18.47 0.63
C ASN A 199 4.23 18.15 -0.48
N PRO A 200 4.44 19.01 -1.49
CA PRO A 200 5.37 18.73 -2.60
C PRO A 200 6.83 18.52 -2.18
N LYS A 201 7.22 19.00 -1.00
CA LYS A 201 8.58 18.82 -0.44
C LYS A 201 8.69 17.60 0.46
N PHE A 202 7.59 16.88 0.69
CA PHE A 202 7.59 15.70 1.53
C PHE A 202 8.29 14.54 0.83
N HIS A 203 9.33 14.03 1.49
CA HIS A 203 10.04 12.82 1.10
C HIS A 203 9.85 11.73 2.17
N PRO A 204 9.18 10.60 1.86
CA PRO A 204 8.93 9.54 2.83
C PRO A 204 10.21 9.03 3.51
N ARG A 205 11.25 8.77 2.71
CA ARG A 205 12.55 8.27 3.19
C ARG A 205 13.24 9.24 4.15
N GLU A 206 13.14 10.55 3.91
CA GLU A 206 13.74 11.55 4.80
C GLU A 206 12.97 11.65 6.12
N LEU A 207 11.64 11.55 6.11
CA LEU A 207 10.86 11.48 7.37
C LEU A 207 11.22 10.24 8.18
N GLN A 208 11.29 9.06 7.54
CA GLN A 208 11.69 7.83 8.21
C GLN A 208 13.11 7.93 8.76
N LYS A 209 14.06 8.46 7.97
CA LYS A 209 15.44 8.67 8.41
C LYS A 209 15.49 9.60 9.62
N ALA A 210 14.78 10.73 9.56
CA ALA A 210 14.68 11.69 10.67
C ALA A 210 14.04 11.05 11.91
N ARG A 211 13.05 10.17 11.73
CA ARG A 211 12.42 9.39 12.81
C ARG A 211 13.37 8.40 13.47
N ARG A 212 14.28 7.81 12.68
CA ARG A 212 15.27 6.84 13.18
C ARG A 212 16.54 7.50 13.74
N ASP A 213 16.68 8.81 13.58
CA ASP A 213 17.80 9.56 14.13
C ASP A 213 17.85 9.45 15.68
N PRO A 214 19.04 9.30 16.29
CA PRO A 214 19.19 9.37 17.75
C PRO A 214 18.68 10.68 18.37
N ASP A 215 18.80 11.81 17.66
CA ASP A 215 18.29 13.09 18.11
C ASP A 215 16.83 13.27 17.68
N THR A 216 15.93 13.20 18.66
CA THR A 216 14.48 13.36 18.44
C THR A 216 14.11 14.71 17.84
N LYS A 217 14.98 15.72 17.95
CA LYS A 217 14.78 17.04 17.33
C LYS A 217 14.88 16.99 15.80
N VAL A 218 15.57 16.01 15.22
CA VAL A 218 15.72 15.89 13.76
C VAL A 218 14.37 15.57 13.10
N PHE A 219 13.59 14.68 13.72
CA PHE A 219 12.23 14.39 13.28
C PHE A 219 11.34 15.64 13.29
N GLU A 220 11.34 16.36 14.40
CA GLU A 220 10.54 17.58 14.53
C GLU A 220 11.00 18.69 13.60
N ALA A 221 12.31 18.86 13.43
CA ALA A 221 12.88 19.84 12.51
C ALA A 221 12.50 19.54 11.06
N TYR A 222 12.47 18.26 10.67
CA TYR A 222 12.00 17.87 9.35
C TYR A 222 10.52 18.21 9.15
N ILE A 223 9.66 17.89 10.12
CA ILE A 223 8.24 18.25 10.05
C ILE A 223 8.04 19.77 10.02
N GLU A 224 8.74 20.52 10.87
CA GLU A 224 8.70 21.98 10.92
C GLU A 224 9.13 22.62 9.57
N SER A 225 10.08 22.00 8.86
CA SER A 225 10.49 22.46 7.52
C SER A 225 9.40 22.32 6.47
N LEU A 226 8.47 21.38 6.65
CA LEU A 226 7.33 21.13 5.77
C LEU A 226 6.10 21.92 6.19
N VAL A 227 5.87 22.02 7.50
CA VAL A 227 4.71 22.67 8.12
C VAL A 227 5.20 23.56 9.27
N PRO A 228 5.59 24.82 9.00
CA PRO A 228 6.06 25.72 10.04
C PRO A 228 4.99 25.96 11.12
N GLY A 229 5.38 25.84 12.38
CA GLY A 229 4.50 25.96 13.54
C GLY A 229 3.56 24.78 13.73
N PHE A 230 3.85 23.59 13.19
CA PHE A 230 2.95 22.44 13.24
C PHE A 230 2.49 22.08 14.67
N ARG A 231 3.35 22.29 15.68
CA ARG A 231 3.00 22.06 17.08
C ARG A 231 1.76 22.88 17.49
N ARG A 232 1.67 24.14 17.07
CA ARG A 232 0.49 24.99 17.33
C ARG A 232 -0.75 24.50 16.60
N ALA A 233 -0.58 23.91 15.41
CA ALA A 233 -1.70 23.35 14.65
C ALA A 233 -2.24 22.04 15.26
N LEU A 234 -1.43 21.35 16.06
CA LEU A 234 -1.82 20.10 16.72
C LEU A 234 -2.31 20.31 18.16
N ILE A 235 -1.96 21.41 18.85
CA ILE A 235 -2.40 21.66 20.22
C ILE A 235 -3.93 21.74 20.32
N ASN A 236 -4.47 21.11 21.36
CA ASN A 236 -5.83 21.38 21.83
C ASN A 236 -5.80 22.44 22.92
N GLU A 237 -6.30 23.64 22.64
CA GLU A 237 -6.34 24.73 23.63
C GLU A 237 -7.37 24.51 24.75
N HIS A 238 -8.29 23.55 24.58
CA HIS A 238 -9.37 23.23 25.52
C HIS A 238 -9.12 21.97 26.35
N LEU A 239 -8.18 21.12 25.95
CA LEU A 239 -7.70 20.00 26.76
C LEU A 239 -6.42 20.42 27.47
N THR A 240 -6.43 20.49 28.79
CA THR A 240 -5.33 20.98 29.63
C THR A 240 -4.10 20.06 29.65
N ASP A 241 -4.07 18.99 28.85
CA ASP A 241 -2.95 18.06 28.79
C ASP A 241 -1.89 18.63 27.82
N ALA A 242 -0.87 19.27 28.38
CA ALA A 242 0.07 20.12 27.66
C ALA A 242 1.01 19.39 26.67
N MET A 243 0.78 18.10 26.36
CA MET A 243 1.70 17.30 25.55
C MET A 243 0.97 16.43 24.53
N PHE A 244 0.54 17.06 23.45
CA PHE A 244 0.13 16.39 22.21
C PHE A 244 0.80 17.06 21.00
N PRO A 245 1.33 16.29 20.02
CA PRO A 245 1.59 14.84 20.06
C PRO A 245 2.86 14.50 20.85
N LYS A 246 2.91 13.29 21.43
CA LYS A 246 4.10 12.73 22.10
C LYS A 246 4.88 11.89 21.10
N PHE A 247 5.90 12.45 20.46
CA PHE A 247 6.76 11.72 19.53
C PHE A 247 7.76 10.80 20.25
N ALA A 248 7.25 9.82 20.99
CA ALA A 248 8.04 8.82 21.70
C ALA A 248 8.78 7.88 20.73
N ARG A 249 9.89 7.30 21.18
CA ARG A 249 10.65 6.29 20.43
C ARG A 249 10.53 4.95 21.15
N MET A 250 10.22 3.89 20.44
CA MET A 250 10.39 2.54 20.97
C MET A 250 11.77 1.97 20.59
N GLU A 251 12.46 1.41 21.57
CA GLU A 251 13.52 0.46 21.30
C GLU A 251 12.89 -0.93 21.17
N PHE A 252 12.74 -1.40 19.93
CA PHE A 252 12.34 -2.79 19.71
C PHE A 252 13.52 -3.69 20.07
N LYS A 253 13.30 -4.65 20.98
CA LYS A 253 14.28 -5.70 21.25
C LYS A 253 14.20 -6.74 20.12
N GLY A 254 15.11 -6.66 19.16
CA GLY A 254 15.18 -7.56 18.00
C GLY A 254 14.71 -6.90 16.70
N GLU A 255 14.29 -7.71 15.73
CA GLU A 255 13.74 -7.20 14.47
C GLU A 255 12.45 -6.40 14.71
N HIS A 256 12.24 -5.34 13.92
CA HIS A 256 11.03 -4.53 14.01
C HIS A 256 9.79 -5.40 13.71
N PRO A 257 8.75 -5.35 14.56
CA PRO A 257 7.56 -6.17 14.39
C PRO A 257 6.91 -5.86 13.06
N PHE A 258 6.74 -6.91 12.27
CA PHE A 258 6.24 -6.81 10.93
C PHE A 258 4.72 -7.09 10.92
N CYS A 259 3.92 -6.04 10.83
CA CYS A 259 2.47 -6.16 10.66
C CYS A 259 2.10 -6.25 9.16
N ASN A 260 1.48 -7.37 8.78
CA ASN A 260 0.93 -7.57 7.43
C ASN A 260 -0.47 -6.97 7.27
N CYS A 261 -1.17 -6.65 8.36
CA CYS A 261 -2.57 -6.24 8.30
C CYS A 261 -2.72 -4.92 7.50
N ALA A 262 -1.84 -3.95 7.70
CA ALA A 262 -1.86 -2.70 6.92
C ALA A 262 -1.43 -2.82 5.44
N ILE A 263 -1.06 -4.03 4.99
CA ILE A 263 -0.52 -4.31 3.66
C ILE A 263 -1.43 -5.36 2.98
N HIS A 264 -2.74 -5.12 3.06
CA HIS A 264 -3.76 -5.74 2.22
C HIS A 264 -4.49 -4.67 1.42
N SER A 265 -5.14 -5.08 0.34
CA SER A 265 -5.90 -4.15 -0.51
C SER A 265 -7.14 -3.64 0.23
N MET A 266 -7.38 -2.33 0.21
CA MET A 266 -8.64 -1.77 0.68
C MET A 266 -9.82 -2.25 -0.17
N VAL A 267 -10.97 -2.46 0.44
CA VAL A 267 -12.22 -2.55 -0.32
C VAL A 267 -12.55 -1.13 -0.81
N VAL A 268 -12.14 -0.78 -2.03
CA VAL A 268 -12.51 0.49 -2.67
C VAL A 268 -13.96 0.44 -3.18
N SER A 269 -14.54 1.58 -3.55
CA SER A 269 -15.92 1.69 -4.05
C SER A 269 -16.26 0.78 -5.24
N GLU A 270 -15.24 0.21 -5.88
CA GLU A 270 -15.36 -0.80 -6.93
C GLU A 270 -15.71 -2.21 -6.41
N GLY A 271 -15.95 -2.42 -5.11
CA GLY A 271 -16.73 -3.57 -4.59
C GLY A 271 -16.16 -4.99 -4.77
N THR A 272 -15.01 -5.19 -5.38
CA THR A 272 -14.47 -6.52 -5.75
C THR A 272 -13.13 -6.79 -5.09
N ASN A 273 -13.17 -6.89 -3.76
CA ASN A 273 -12.05 -7.44 -3.00
C ASN A 273 -12.04 -8.97 -2.98
N LEU A 274 -12.75 -9.61 -3.91
CA LEU A 274 -12.58 -11.04 -4.16
C LEU A 274 -11.18 -11.24 -4.71
N GLY A 275 -10.38 -12.10 -4.06
CA GLY A 275 -9.12 -12.55 -4.65
C GLY A 275 -9.38 -13.16 -6.03
N PRO A 276 -8.37 -13.25 -6.92
CA PRO A 276 -8.50 -13.79 -8.28
C PRO A 276 -9.36 -15.06 -8.35
N ILE A 277 -9.11 -16.01 -7.45
CA ILE A 277 -9.84 -17.29 -7.32
C ILE A 277 -11.30 -17.10 -6.90
N GLY A 278 -11.57 -16.19 -5.95
CA GLY A 278 -12.94 -15.90 -5.50
C GLY A 278 -13.78 -15.23 -6.59
N TYR A 279 -13.15 -14.38 -7.40
CA TYR A 279 -13.80 -13.72 -8.53
C TYR A 279 -14.10 -14.70 -9.66
N PHE A 280 -13.14 -15.55 -10.01
CA PHE A 280 -13.34 -16.64 -10.98
C PHE A 280 -14.55 -17.50 -10.62
N ARG A 281 -14.62 -17.94 -9.36
CA ARG A 281 -15.74 -18.73 -8.85
C ARG A 281 -17.09 -18.01 -8.99
N GLN A 282 -17.15 -16.71 -8.68
CA GLN A 282 -18.38 -15.92 -8.83
C GLN A 282 -18.83 -15.80 -10.29
N MET A 283 -17.91 -15.52 -11.22
CA MET A 283 -18.24 -15.39 -12.65
C MET A 283 -18.80 -16.68 -13.24
N ARG A 284 -18.33 -17.85 -12.79
CA ARG A 284 -18.91 -19.15 -13.17
C ARG A 284 -20.33 -19.30 -12.65
N ASP A 285 -20.57 -18.97 -11.38
CA ASP A 285 -21.88 -19.07 -10.77
C ASP A 285 -22.91 -18.17 -11.45
N GLU A 286 -22.50 -16.97 -11.88
CA GLU A 286 -23.34 -16.04 -12.65
C GLU A 286 -23.63 -16.57 -14.06
N ARG A 287 -22.61 -17.05 -14.79
CA ARG A 287 -22.79 -17.64 -16.13
C ARG A 287 -23.68 -18.88 -16.12
N ASN A 288 -23.57 -19.72 -15.08
CA ASN A 288 -24.41 -20.90 -14.93
C ASN A 288 -25.87 -20.56 -14.63
N ARG A 289 -26.15 -19.41 -14.00
CA ARG A 289 -27.52 -18.92 -13.76
C ARG A 289 -28.16 -18.33 -15.02
N GLU A 290 -27.38 -17.77 -15.93
CA GLU A 290 -27.89 -17.24 -17.21
C GLU A 290 -28.24 -18.33 -18.22
N GLN A 291 -27.81 -19.57 -17.98
CA GLN A 291 -28.05 -20.73 -18.84
C GLN A 291 -29.22 -21.63 -18.39
N THR A 292 -29.85 -21.31 -17.25
CA THR A 292 -31.04 -21.98 -16.70
C THR A 292 -32.28 -21.11 -16.79
#